data_AF-A0A8H4XUP3-F1
#
_entry.id   AF-A0A8H4XUP3-F1
#
_cell.length_a   1.000
_cell.length_b   1.000
_cell.length_c   1.000
_cell.angle_alpha   90.00
_cell.angle_beta   90.00
_cell.angle_gamma   90.00
#
_symmetry.space_group_name_H-M   'P 1'
#
loop_
_entity.id
_entity.type
_entity.pdbx_description
1 polymer ?
#
loop_
_entity_poly.entity_id
_entity_poly.type
_entity_poly.pdbx_seq_one_letter_code
_entity_poly.pdbx_strand_id
1 'polypeptide(L)'
;GFIEQFVQTGVRNIDYAVINAGVLKYPNRTLEMTFDHFATHLHTNTIGPIIVAQKLLQLSNVAIGTVAFMSSDSGSTTQFLAFEDG
;
A
#
# COMPACT_ATOMS: atom_id res chain seq x y z
N GLY A 1 -7.12 -14.29 -9.83
CA GLY A 1 -6.65 -13.06 -9.14
C GLY A 1 -5.14 -12.92 -9.27
N PHE A 2 -4.54 -11.77 -8.91
CA PHE A 2 -3.10 -11.49 -9.07
C PHE A 2 -2.19 -12.64 -8.58
N ILE A 3 -2.46 -13.21 -7.40
CA ILE A 3 -1.64 -14.29 -6.81
C ILE A 3 -1.65 -15.56 -7.66
N GLU A 4 -2.81 -15.96 -8.20
CA GLU A 4 -2.92 -17.13 -9.07
C GLU A 4 -2.12 -16.94 -10.36
N GLN A 5 -2.20 -15.75 -10.95
CA GLN A 5 -1.43 -15.39 -12.15
C GLN A 5 0.08 -15.38 -11.85
N PHE A 6 0.47 -14.85 -10.68
CA PHE A 6 1.86 -14.87 -10.25
C PHE A 6 2.40 -16.29 -10.09
N VAL A 7 1.66 -17.20 -9.43
CA VAL A 7 2.07 -18.61 -9.28
C VAL A 7 2.26 -19.29 -10.64
N GLN A 8 1.43 -18.96 -11.64
CA GLN A 8 1.54 -19.50 -13.00
C GLN A 8 2.81 -19.06 -13.74
N THR A 9 3.46 -17.97 -13.32
CA THR A 9 4.74 -17.53 -13.93
C THR A 9 5.89 -18.50 -13.67
N GLY A 10 5.77 -19.35 -12.64
CA GLY A 10 6.84 -20.25 -12.21
C GLY A 10 7.99 -19.58 -11.45
N VAL A 11 7.89 -18.28 -11.16
CA VAL A 11 8.85 -17.55 -10.31
C VAL A 11 8.87 -18.15 -8.91
N ARG A 12 10.07 -18.43 -8.40
CA ARG A 12 10.29 -19.00 -7.06
C ARG A 12 11.14 -18.13 -6.14
N ASN A 13 11.65 -17.02 -6.65
CA ASN A 13 12.44 -16.05 -5.88
C ASN A 13 12.03 -14.64 -6.27
N ILE A 14 11.75 -13.80 -5.28
CA ILE A 14 11.53 -12.37 -5.40
C ILE A 14 12.55 -11.68 -4.50
N ASP A 15 13.51 -10.97 -5.08
CA ASP A 15 14.50 -10.26 -4.26
C ASP A 15 13.84 -9.07 -3.53
N TYR A 16 12.97 -8.34 -4.24
CA TYR A 16 12.25 -7.17 -3.70
C TYR A 16 10.79 -7.14 -4.16
N ALA A 17 9.87 -7.06 -3.21
CA ALA A 17 8.46 -6.77 -3.44
C ALA A 17 8.16 -5.35 -2.95
N VAL A 18 7.92 -4.43 -3.88
CA VAL A 18 7.50 -3.06 -3.55
C VAL A 18 5.98 -2.98 -3.63
N ILE A 19 5.34 -2.72 -2.50
CA ILE A 19 3.89 -2.60 -2.38
C ILE A 19 3.56 -1.11 -2.35
N ASN A 20 3.09 -0.62 -3.50
CA ASN A 20 2.70 0.76 -3.69
C ASN A 20 1.21 0.82 -4.03
N ALA A 21 0.44 1.53 -3.21
CA ALA A 21 -0.95 1.87 -3.50
C ALA A 21 -1.27 3.22 -2.86
N GLY A 22 -1.90 4.09 -3.64
CA GLY A 22 -2.21 5.45 -3.20
C GLY A 22 -3.35 6.02 -4.03
N VAL A 23 -4.45 6.38 -3.37
CA VAL A 23 -5.47 7.27 -3.91
C VAL A 23 -5.45 8.55 -3.10
N LEU A 24 -5.60 9.67 -3.80
CA LEU A 24 -5.76 10.98 -3.19
C LEU A 24 -7.02 11.62 -3.75
N LYS A 25 -8.15 11.36 -3.10
CA LYS A 25 -9.39 12.13 -3.32
C LYS A 25 -9.44 13.25 -2.30
N TYR A 26 -9.17 14.47 -2.73
CA TYR A 26 -9.33 15.68 -1.92
C TYR A 26 -10.83 15.94 -1.69
N PRO A 27 -11.30 16.00 -0.44
CA PRO A 27 -12.43 16.86 -0.12
C PRO A 27 -11.85 18.28 0.03
N ASN A 28 -12.39 19.26 -0.69
CA ASN A 28 -11.86 20.63 -0.63
C ASN A 28 -11.99 21.25 0.79
N ARG A 29 -12.69 20.58 1.72
CA ARG A 29 -12.69 20.80 3.18
C ARG A 29 -12.82 19.49 3.95
N THR A 30 -12.18 19.34 5.11
CA THR A 30 -12.33 18.18 6.03
C THR A 30 -13.79 17.87 6.40
N LEU A 31 -14.66 18.89 6.37
CA LEU A 31 -16.10 18.78 6.61
C LEU A 31 -16.89 18.16 5.44
N GLU A 32 -16.27 17.97 4.28
CA GLU A 32 -16.87 17.40 3.06
C GLU A 32 -16.44 15.93 2.82
N MET A 33 -15.63 15.36 3.71
CA MET A 33 -15.22 13.95 3.59
C MET A 33 -16.39 13.04 3.95
N THR A 34 -16.95 12.35 2.95
CA THR A 34 -17.93 11.29 3.18
C THR A 34 -17.24 10.05 3.76
N PHE A 35 -18.02 9.22 4.46
CA PHE A 35 -17.53 7.92 4.92
C PHE A 35 -17.02 7.05 3.76
N ASP A 36 -17.69 7.09 2.60
CA ASP A 36 -17.25 6.33 1.41
C ASP A 36 -15.89 6.78 0.88
N HIS A 37 -15.59 8.09 0.94
CA HIS A 37 -14.27 8.59 0.59
C HIS A 37 -13.22 8.10 1.59
N PHE A 38 -13.48 8.24 2.89
CA PHE A 38 -12.60 7.71 3.93
C PHE A 38 -12.35 6.21 3.76
N ALA A 39 -13.41 5.42 3.56
CA ALA A 39 -13.33 3.98 3.36
C ALA A 39 -12.51 3.65 2.09
N THR A 40 -12.72 4.37 0.99
CA THR A 40 -11.92 4.20 -0.24
C THR A 40 -10.43 4.42 0.04
N HIS A 41 -10.08 5.51 0.73
CA HIS A 41 -8.69 5.80 1.12
C HIS A 41 -8.11 4.71 2.02
N LEU A 42 -8.83 4.30 3.07
CA LEU A 42 -8.38 3.26 4.01
C LEU A 42 -8.20 1.90 3.31
N HIS A 43 -9.15 1.52 2.46
CA HIS A 43 -9.09 0.26 1.73
C HIS A 43 -7.93 0.22 0.74
N THR A 44 -7.69 1.31 -0.01
CA THR A 44 -6.66 1.33 -1.04
C THR A 44 -5.27 1.58 -0.49
N ASN A 45 -5.09 2.53 0.43
CA ASN A 45 -3.75 2.97 0.86
C ASN A 45 -3.19 2.08 1.98
N THR A 46 -4.06 1.35 2.70
CA THR A 46 -3.66 0.58 3.89
C THR A 46 -4.04 -0.89 3.78
N ILE A 47 -5.34 -1.19 3.69
CA ILE A 47 -5.83 -2.58 3.79
C ILE A 47 -5.38 -3.42 2.58
N GLY A 48 -5.52 -2.89 1.37
CA GLY A 48 -5.11 -3.55 0.13
C GLY A 48 -3.63 -3.95 0.15
N PRO A 49 -2.69 -3.01 0.41
CA PRO A 49 -1.28 -3.31 0.61
C PRO A 49 -1.00 -4.42 1.62
N ILE A 50 -1.65 -4.40 2.78
CA ILE A 50 -1.48 -5.44 3.81
C ILE A 50 -1.96 -6.81 3.31
N ILE A 51 -3.10 -6.87 2.63
CA ILE A 51 -3.62 -8.12 2.06
C ILE A 51 -2.68 -8.67 0.99
N VAL A 52 -2.13 -7.81 0.12
CA VAL A 52 -1.16 -8.23 -0.90
C VAL A 52 0.09 -8.81 -0.25
N ALA A 53 0.64 -8.12 0.76
CA ALA A 53 1.79 -8.60 1.52
C ALA A 53 1.52 -9.95 2.18
N GLN A 54 0.38 -10.08 2.86
CA GLN A 54 -0.05 -11.33 3.50
C GLN A 54 -0.08 -12.47 2.49
N LYS A 55 -0.74 -12.27 1.34
CA LYS A 55 -0.88 -13.32 0.33
C LYS A 55 0.45 -13.71 -0.31
N LEU A 56 1.36 -12.76 -0.52
CA LEU A 56 2.72 -13.05 -1.01
C LEU A 56 3.51 -13.87 0.01
N LEU A 57 3.46 -13.48 1.29
CA LEU A 57 4.18 -14.16 2.38
C LEU A 57 3.64 -15.57 2.69
N GLN A 58 2.39 -15.86 2.31
CA GLN A 58 1.78 -17.19 2.43
C GLN A 58 2.22 -18.18 1.35
N LEU A 59 2.93 -17.74 0.30
CA LEU A 59 3.43 -18.62 -0.75
C LEU A 59 4.62 -19.43 -0.23
N SER A 60 4.39 -20.70 0.10
CA SER A 60 5.40 -21.60 0.67
C SER A 60 6.54 -21.97 -0.29
N ASN A 61 6.36 -21.76 -1.59
CA ASN A 61 7.29 -22.11 -2.66
C ASN A 61 7.98 -20.90 -3.30
N VAL A 62 7.84 -19.71 -2.72
CA VAL A 62 8.44 -18.47 -3.21
C VAL A 62 9.25 -17.84 -2.09
N ALA A 63 10.57 -17.75 -2.28
CA ALA A 63 11.43 -16.99 -1.39
C ALA A 63 11.26 -15.49 -1.66
N ILE A 64 11.11 -14.69 -0.61
CA ILE A 64 11.00 -13.22 -0.72
C ILE A 64 12.10 -12.60 0.14
N GLY A 65 13.01 -11.86 -0.50
CA GLY A 65 14.14 -11.21 0.19
C GLY A 65 13.70 -9.99 1.00
N THR A 66 13.01 -9.04 0.37
CA THR A 66 12.55 -7.80 1.00
C THR A 66 11.13 -7.45 0.58
N VAL A 67 10.31 -7.01 1.54
CA VAL A 67 9.01 -6.38 1.29
C VAL A 67 9.10 -4.92 1.73
N ALA A 68 8.88 -3.99 0.81
CA ALA A 68 8.87 -2.57 1.07
C ALA A 68 7.47 -2.00 0.83
N PHE A 69 6.95 -1.22 1.78
CA PHE A 69 5.72 -0.48 1.62
C PHE A 69 6.04 0.96 1.27
N MET A 70 5.42 1.49 0.21
CA MET A 70 5.51 2.91 -0.10
C MET A 70 4.49 3.68 0.75
N SER A 71 5.00 4.48 1.67
CA SER A 71 4.21 5.45 2.44
C SER A 71 4.38 6.87 1.87
N SER A 72 3.56 7.80 2.33
CA SER A 72 3.73 9.25 2.11
C SER A 72 4.33 9.92 3.35
N ASP A 73 4.86 11.13 3.19
CA ASP A 73 5.41 11.94 4.28
C ASP A 73 4.39 12.16 5.41
N SER A 74 3.10 12.28 5.07
CA SER A 74 1.98 12.36 6.02
C SER A 74 1.87 11.16 6.98
N GLY A 75 2.49 10.01 6.65
CA GLY A 75 2.56 8.83 7.51
C GLY A 75 3.74 8.82 8.49
N SER A 76 4.65 9.79 8.39
CA SER A 76 5.93 9.83 9.13
C SER A 76 5.98 10.88 10.25
N THR A 77 4.82 11.36 10.73
CA THR A 77 4.58 12.50 11.63
C THR A 77 5.33 12.47 12.98
N THR A 78 6.66 12.57 12.92
CA THR A 78 7.57 12.96 14.02
C THR A 78 8.39 14.21 13.67
N GLN A 79 8.31 14.73 12.45
CA GLN A 79 9.02 15.94 12.02
C GLN A 79 8.11 16.77 11.09
N PHE A 80 7.30 17.65 11.67
CA PHE A 80 6.68 18.74 10.91
C PHE A 80 7.78 19.73 10.52
N LEU A 81 8.43 19.55 9.38
CA LEU A 81 9.27 20.58 8.80
C LEU A 81 8.33 21.62 8.17
N ALA A 82 8.40 22.86 8.68
CA ALA A 82 7.50 23.97 8.34
C ALA A 82 7.57 24.47 6.87
N PHE A 83 8.09 23.66 5.95
CA PHE A 83 8.26 24.00 4.53
C PHE A 83 7.34 23.18 3.59
N GLU A 84 6.51 22.27 4.13
CA GLU A 84 5.62 21.42 3.30
C GLU A 84 4.18 21.95 3.15
N ASP A 85 3.84 23.07 3.79
CA ASP A 85 2.67 23.88 3.40
C ASP A 85 3.16 24.94 2.43
N GLY A 86 2.77 24.81 1.15
CA GLY A 86 3.09 25.76 0.09
C GLY A 86 2.61 27.19 0.32
#